data_AF-A0A1V5TMW0-F1
#
_entry.id   AF-A0A1V5TMW0-F1
#
_cell.length_a   1.000
_cell.length_b   1.000
_cell.length_c   1.000
_cell.angle_alpha   90.00
_cell.angle_beta   90.00
_cell.angle_gamma   90.00
#
_symmetry.space_group_name_H-M   'P 1'
#
loop_
_entity.id
_entity.type
_entity.pdbx_description
1 polymer ?
#
loop_
_entity_poly.entity_id
_entity_poly.type
_entity_poly.pdbx_seq_one_letter_code
_entity_poly.pdbx_strand_id
1 'polypeptide(L)'
;MFRARIGIRPIIDGRWGGVRESLESKTMAMAKAAKELIEANVFYSDGSPFECVISPCTIGGGAEAARCAEYFAAQNVCATLSVTPCWCYGSETMDMDPMTIKAVWGFNGTERPGAVYLAAVMAAHAQKGLPAFSIYGRDVQDLDDNSIPADVEEKILRFARCAAAVGQIRGKAYVGIGSVSMGIAGSYCDAAFMQKYFGLRAEWVDMSEVIRRVNLGIYDHEEYERALAWVKKNCKEGPDNNASPSSRERKDWEWEYVVKMTLICRDILIGNEKLKTVKPRGEEAAYTGPKDGWHEEALGRNAILGGFQGQRMWTDFMPNCDFTEAILNSSFDWNGKKEPLVFATENDGLNGLAMLAGKLLTGTASVFADVRTYWSPEAVERVTGVKPDGLAAGGFIHLINSGAAALDATGVSKDAAGNAVIKKWWEVSDEDIEAMLSVTRWCPANTGYFRGGGFSSQFKTRAQMPVTMIRFNLVDGVGPVLQLAEGYTVILPDEIHDKLDKRTDPTWPTTWFVPNTNEKCAFKDVYSVMANWGANHGSLTYGHIGRDLITFASILRIPVSMHNVPDEDVYRPHAWAAFGTGNLESADYRACAAYGPMYR
;
A
#
# COMPACT_ATOMS: atom_id res chain seq x y z
N MET A 1 3.66 10.63 -18.83
CA MET A 1 2.38 9.87 -18.77
C MET A 1 1.41 10.71 -17.95
N PHE A 2 0.16 10.90 -18.39
CA PHE A 2 -0.84 11.68 -17.62
C PHE A 2 -1.13 10.97 -16.28
N ARG A 3 -1.18 11.72 -15.18
CA ARG A 3 -1.51 11.19 -13.84
C ARG A 3 -3.00 10.84 -13.75
N ALA A 4 -3.39 9.89 -12.90
CA ALA A 4 -4.79 9.54 -12.70
C ALA A 4 -5.53 10.69 -11.98
N ARG A 5 -6.79 10.96 -12.32
CA ARG A 5 -7.58 12.07 -11.75
C ARG A 5 -8.97 11.65 -11.28
N ILE A 6 -9.59 12.43 -10.40
CA ILE A 6 -11.02 12.30 -10.05
C ILE A 6 -11.83 13.31 -10.87
N GLY A 7 -12.85 12.84 -11.59
CA GLY A 7 -13.80 13.67 -12.32
C GLY A 7 -15.03 14.02 -11.49
N ILE A 8 -15.35 15.30 -11.32
CA ILE A 8 -16.52 15.75 -10.57
C ILE A 8 -17.65 16.13 -11.54
N ARG A 9 -18.81 15.49 -11.35
CA ARG A 9 -19.97 15.58 -12.25
C ARG A 9 -21.10 16.34 -11.55
N PRO A 10 -21.26 17.65 -11.73
CA PRO A 10 -22.39 18.41 -11.20
C PRO A 10 -23.66 18.06 -11.97
N ILE A 11 -24.54 17.26 -11.37
CA ILE A 11 -25.79 16.79 -12.00
C ILE A 11 -26.93 17.74 -11.64
N ILE A 12 -27.78 18.11 -12.60
CA ILE A 12 -28.83 19.12 -12.42
C ILE A 12 -30.17 18.66 -13.02
N ASP A 13 -31.27 19.29 -12.62
CA ASP A 13 -32.56 19.15 -13.30
C ASP A 13 -32.48 19.76 -14.72
N GLY A 14 -32.93 19.00 -15.74
CA GLY A 14 -32.83 19.43 -17.14
C GLY A 14 -33.87 20.47 -17.57
N ARG A 15 -34.86 20.82 -16.74
CA ARG A 15 -35.96 21.74 -17.09
C ARG A 15 -35.52 23.20 -17.10
N TRP A 16 -35.41 23.75 -18.31
CA TRP A 16 -35.26 25.19 -18.56
C TRP A 16 -36.58 25.96 -18.36
N GLY A 17 -36.48 27.28 -18.17
CA GLY A 17 -37.63 28.16 -17.92
C GLY A 17 -37.83 28.51 -16.45
N GLY A 18 -36.78 28.38 -15.63
CA GLY A 18 -36.72 28.87 -14.25
C GLY A 18 -36.09 27.87 -13.27
N VAL A 19 -36.36 26.57 -13.42
CA VAL A 19 -35.92 25.55 -12.45
C VAL A 19 -34.41 25.35 -12.53
N ARG A 20 -33.89 24.97 -13.70
CA ARG A 20 -32.46 24.73 -13.89
C ARG A 20 -31.64 25.97 -13.60
N GLU A 21 -32.05 27.12 -14.12
CA GLU A 21 -31.37 28.41 -13.95
C GLU A 21 -31.21 28.79 -12.48
N SER A 22 -32.19 28.45 -11.64
CA SER A 22 -32.13 28.70 -10.18
C SER A 22 -31.15 27.77 -9.43
N LEU A 23 -30.67 26.70 -10.05
CA LEU A 23 -29.87 25.64 -9.42
C LEU A 23 -28.43 25.56 -9.94
N GLU A 24 -28.11 26.20 -11.06
CA GLU A 24 -26.77 26.18 -11.69
C GLU A 24 -25.67 26.57 -10.69
N SER A 25 -25.85 27.70 -9.99
CA SER A 25 -24.87 28.21 -9.02
C SER A 25 -24.64 27.25 -7.85
N LYS A 26 -25.69 26.73 -7.23
CA LYS A 26 -25.56 25.79 -6.09
C LYS A 26 -24.94 24.47 -6.53
N THR A 27 -25.38 23.91 -7.66
CA THR A 27 -24.87 22.63 -8.17
C THR A 27 -23.36 22.73 -8.47
N MET A 28 -22.94 23.83 -9.08
CA MET A 28 -21.52 24.06 -9.35
C MET A 28 -20.71 24.38 -8.07
N ALA A 29 -21.31 25.06 -7.09
CA ALA A 29 -20.67 25.30 -5.79
C ALA A 29 -20.37 23.98 -5.06
N MET A 30 -21.31 23.03 -5.04
CA MET A 30 -21.07 21.69 -4.48
C MET A 30 -19.91 20.98 -5.17
N ALA A 31 -19.81 21.06 -6.50
CA ALA A 31 -18.70 20.43 -7.24
C ALA A 31 -17.34 21.06 -6.91
N LYS A 32 -17.30 22.39 -6.75
CA LYS A 32 -16.08 23.11 -6.35
C LYS A 32 -15.68 22.78 -4.90
N ALA A 33 -16.64 22.73 -3.99
CA ALA A 33 -16.38 22.36 -2.59
C ALA A 33 -15.84 20.93 -2.49
N ALA A 34 -16.40 19.97 -3.23
CA ALA A 34 -15.89 18.61 -3.29
C ALA A 34 -14.46 18.54 -3.89
N LYS A 35 -14.18 19.32 -4.95
CA LYS A 35 -12.83 19.43 -5.52
C LYS A 35 -11.83 19.93 -4.49
N GLU A 36 -12.14 21.04 -3.82
CA GLU A 36 -11.29 21.67 -2.82
C GLU A 36 -11.03 20.72 -1.63
N LEU A 37 -12.07 20.06 -1.14
CA LEU A 37 -11.96 19.08 -0.06
C LEU A 37 -11.02 17.93 -0.44
N ILE A 38 -11.18 17.34 -1.63
CA ILE A 38 -10.36 16.22 -2.09
C ILE A 38 -8.91 16.67 -2.30
N GLU A 39 -8.68 17.78 -3.01
CA GLU A 39 -7.33 18.28 -3.30
C GLU A 39 -6.56 18.71 -2.03
N ALA A 40 -7.26 19.13 -0.97
CA ALA A 40 -6.63 19.47 0.30
C ALA A 40 -6.20 18.24 1.13
N ASN A 41 -6.78 17.06 0.89
CA ASN A 41 -6.68 15.92 1.82
C ASN A 41 -6.22 14.59 1.20
N VAL A 42 -6.30 14.45 -0.13
CA VAL A 42 -5.90 13.24 -0.85
C VAL A 42 -4.67 13.55 -1.69
N PHE A 43 -3.69 12.66 -1.65
CA PHE A 43 -2.37 12.88 -2.24
C PHE A 43 -2.02 11.76 -3.20
N TYR A 44 -1.25 12.09 -4.24
CA TYR A 44 -0.47 11.10 -4.97
C TYR A 44 0.60 10.50 -4.07
N SER A 45 1.15 9.37 -4.48
CA SER A 45 2.21 8.68 -3.73
C SER A 45 3.49 9.53 -3.60
N ASP A 46 3.69 10.51 -4.48
CA ASP A 46 4.79 11.48 -4.43
C ASP A 46 4.54 12.66 -3.45
N GLY A 47 3.42 12.67 -2.74
CA GLY A 47 3.05 13.70 -1.77
C GLY A 47 2.39 14.96 -2.35
N SER A 48 2.24 15.06 -3.67
CA SER A 48 1.48 16.16 -4.29
C SER A 48 -0.04 15.94 -4.16
N PRO A 49 -0.85 17.01 -4.05
CA PRO A 49 -2.32 16.92 -4.07
C PRO A 49 -2.88 16.11 -5.24
N PHE A 50 -3.83 15.21 -4.98
CA PHE A 50 -4.47 14.41 -6.01
C PHE A 50 -5.45 15.25 -6.83
N GLU A 51 -5.25 15.33 -8.15
CA GLU A 51 -5.96 16.29 -9.00
C GLU A 51 -7.42 15.89 -9.28
N CYS A 52 -8.29 16.88 -9.22
CA CYS A 52 -9.70 16.77 -9.62
C CYS A 52 -10.02 17.63 -10.85
N VAL A 53 -10.91 17.15 -11.72
CA VAL A 53 -11.40 17.89 -12.90
C VAL A 53 -12.92 17.97 -12.86
N ILE A 54 -13.47 19.18 -12.99
CA ILE A 54 -14.93 19.37 -13.00
C ILE A 54 -15.43 19.32 -14.44
N SER A 55 -16.60 18.69 -14.66
CA SER A 55 -17.29 18.71 -15.95
C SER A 55 -17.39 20.15 -16.53
N PRO A 56 -17.26 20.34 -17.85
CA PRO A 56 -17.34 21.67 -18.48
C PRO A 56 -18.75 22.29 -18.41
N CYS A 57 -19.77 21.54 -17.98
CA CYS A 57 -21.10 22.04 -17.64
C CYS A 57 -21.73 21.20 -16.53
N THR A 58 -22.83 21.73 -15.98
CA THR A 58 -23.83 20.91 -15.32
C THR A 58 -24.46 19.89 -16.28
N ILE A 59 -24.93 18.76 -15.75
CA ILE A 59 -25.39 17.61 -16.53
C ILE A 59 -26.86 17.37 -16.21
N GLY A 60 -27.75 17.77 -17.11
CA GLY A 60 -29.20 17.58 -17.01
C GLY A 60 -29.76 16.49 -17.92
N GLY A 61 -28.95 15.91 -18.81
CA GLY A 61 -29.35 14.81 -19.68
C GLY A 61 -28.20 14.21 -20.49
N GLY A 62 -28.54 13.32 -21.43
CA GLY A 62 -27.57 12.47 -22.13
C GLY A 62 -26.50 13.21 -22.95
N ALA A 63 -26.85 14.33 -23.59
CA ALA A 63 -25.89 15.10 -24.39
C ALA A 63 -24.77 15.72 -23.54
N GLU A 64 -25.11 16.24 -22.37
CA GLU A 64 -24.15 16.82 -21.42
C GLU A 64 -23.35 15.73 -20.71
N ALA A 65 -23.98 14.59 -20.42
CA ALA A 65 -23.30 13.42 -19.88
C ALA A 65 -22.22 12.88 -20.85
N ALA A 66 -22.54 12.81 -22.15
CA ALA A 66 -21.59 12.41 -23.20
C ALA A 66 -20.43 13.41 -23.32
N ARG A 67 -20.72 14.71 -23.30
CA ARG A 67 -19.68 15.76 -23.33
C ARG A 67 -18.75 15.69 -22.12
N CYS A 68 -19.30 15.42 -20.93
CA CYS A 68 -18.49 15.19 -19.73
C CYS A 68 -17.61 13.94 -19.87
N ALA A 69 -18.14 12.84 -20.41
CA ALA A 69 -17.39 11.62 -20.62
C ALA A 69 -16.22 11.80 -21.59
N GLU A 70 -16.43 12.48 -22.72
CA GLU A 70 -15.37 12.83 -23.68
C GLU A 70 -14.28 13.70 -23.03
N TYR A 71 -14.68 14.71 -22.26
CA TYR A 71 -13.76 15.58 -21.54
C TYR A 71 -12.92 14.84 -20.49
N PHE A 72 -13.51 13.87 -19.79
CA PHE A 72 -12.82 13.06 -18.77
C PHE A 72 -11.90 12.00 -19.38
N ALA A 73 -12.29 11.39 -20.49
CA ALA A 73 -11.47 10.41 -21.21
C ALA A 73 -10.11 11.02 -21.67
N ALA A 74 -10.12 12.29 -22.08
CA ALA A 74 -8.90 13.01 -22.47
C ALA A 74 -7.98 13.40 -21.29
N GLN A 75 -8.41 13.19 -20.05
CA GLN A 75 -7.73 13.66 -18.84
C GLN A 75 -7.33 12.55 -17.86
N ASN A 76 -7.42 11.30 -18.30
CA ASN A 76 -7.06 10.14 -17.48
C ASN A 76 -7.82 10.07 -16.14
N VAL A 77 -9.13 10.36 -16.19
CA VAL A 77 -10.01 10.22 -15.04
C VAL A 77 -10.19 8.74 -14.70
N CYS A 78 -9.80 8.33 -13.49
CA CYS A 78 -9.96 6.96 -13.00
C CYS A 78 -11.24 6.75 -12.19
N ALA A 79 -11.81 7.83 -11.67
CA ALA A 79 -12.95 7.79 -10.78
C ALA A 79 -13.83 9.03 -10.92
N THR A 80 -15.12 8.90 -10.67
CA THR A 80 -16.08 10.00 -10.75
C THR A 80 -16.85 10.20 -9.45
N LEU A 81 -17.01 11.45 -9.05
CA LEU A 81 -17.91 11.87 -7.97
C LEU A 81 -19.02 12.73 -8.59
N SER A 82 -20.22 12.18 -8.68
CA SER A 82 -21.40 12.95 -9.09
C SER A 82 -21.98 13.67 -7.87
N VAL A 83 -22.32 14.95 -8.02
CA VAL A 83 -22.88 15.77 -6.93
C VAL A 83 -24.15 16.45 -7.40
N THR A 84 -25.16 16.55 -6.53
CA THR A 84 -26.36 17.34 -6.85
C THR A 84 -27.12 17.83 -5.62
N PRO A 85 -27.72 19.04 -5.70
CA PRO A 85 -28.68 19.51 -4.72
C PRO A 85 -30.13 19.14 -5.04
N CYS A 86 -30.44 18.50 -6.17
CA CYS A 86 -31.81 18.44 -6.71
C CYS A 86 -32.19 17.11 -7.37
N TRP A 87 -33.43 17.03 -7.85
CA TRP A 87 -33.85 15.94 -8.73
C TRP A 87 -33.11 16.01 -10.06
N CYS A 88 -32.72 14.85 -10.62
CA CYS A 88 -32.17 14.74 -11.96
C CYS A 88 -32.64 13.43 -12.61
N TYR A 89 -32.42 13.28 -13.92
CA TYR A 89 -33.01 12.19 -14.70
C TYR A 89 -32.20 10.87 -14.63
N GLY A 90 -32.00 10.34 -13.42
CA GLY A 90 -31.46 8.99 -13.14
C GLY A 90 -30.46 8.45 -14.19
N SER A 91 -30.93 7.54 -15.05
CA SER A 91 -30.10 6.86 -16.04
C SER A 91 -29.62 7.72 -17.21
N GLU A 92 -30.24 8.87 -17.48
CA GLU A 92 -29.79 9.80 -18.53
C GLU A 92 -28.53 10.56 -18.12
N THR A 93 -28.31 10.74 -16.82
CA THR A 93 -27.22 11.53 -16.26
C THR A 93 -26.12 10.70 -15.59
N MET A 94 -26.34 9.39 -15.39
CA MET A 94 -25.37 8.52 -14.71
C MET A 94 -24.06 8.36 -15.48
N ASP A 95 -22.99 7.98 -14.77
CA ASP A 95 -21.72 7.61 -15.40
C ASP A 95 -21.80 6.15 -15.84
N MET A 96 -21.63 5.92 -17.14
CA MET A 96 -21.80 4.64 -17.80
C MET A 96 -20.48 3.93 -18.11
N ASP A 97 -19.33 4.56 -17.91
CA ASP A 97 -18.03 3.94 -18.20
C ASP A 97 -17.76 2.82 -17.19
N PRO A 98 -17.66 1.54 -17.57
CA PRO A 98 -17.41 0.45 -16.62
C PRO A 98 -16.04 0.56 -15.92
N MET A 99 -15.10 1.33 -16.48
CA MET A 99 -13.74 1.47 -15.97
C MET A 99 -13.56 2.55 -14.91
N THR A 100 -14.54 3.43 -14.72
CA THR A 100 -14.49 4.45 -13.66
C THR A 100 -14.96 3.88 -12.32
N ILE A 101 -14.31 4.29 -11.25
CA ILE A 101 -14.76 4.05 -9.87
C ILE A 101 -15.74 5.17 -9.50
N LYS A 102 -16.95 4.87 -9.03
CA LYS A 102 -18.04 5.86 -8.99
C LYS A 102 -18.57 6.11 -7.60
N ALA A 103 -18.83 7.37 -7.27
CA ALA A 103 -19.62 7.78 -6.11
C ALA A 103 -20.65 8.84 -6.50
N VAL A 104 -21.73 8.93 -5.72
CA VAL A 104 -22.75 9.98 -5.86
C VAL A 104 -23.05 10.57 -4.49
N TRP A 105 -22.93 11.90 -4.39
CA TRP A 105 -23.36 12.69 -3.24
C TRP A 105 -24.65 13.43 -3.58
N GLY A 106 -25.73 13.06 -2.90
CA GLY A 106 -27.01 13.77 -2.94
C GLY A 106 -27.17 14.64 -1.70
N PHE A 107 -27.37 15.95 -1.90
CA PHE A 107 -27.65 16.88 -0.81
C PHE A 107 -28.92 16.47 -0.05
N ASN A 108 -28.86 16.48 1.28
CA ASN A 108 -30.00 16.19 2.14
C ASN A 108 -30.80 17.47 2.42
N GLY A 109 -31.42 18.02 1.39
CA GLY A 109 -32.30 19.20 1.49
C GLY A 109 -33.77 18.85 1.25
N THR A 110 -34.67 19.76 1.63
CA THR A 110 -36.12 19.54 1.46
C THR A 110 -36.68 20.25 0.24
N GLU A 111 -36.23 21.48 -0.03
CA GLU A 111 -36.70 22.33 -1.13
C GLU A 111 -36.36 21.74 -2.49
N ARG A 112 -35.26 20.98 -2.54
CA ARG A 112 -34.74 20.34 -3.74
C ARG A 112 -34.28 18.92 -3.40
N PRO A 113 -34.82 17.90 -4.10
CA PRO A 113 -34.75 16.52 -3.61
C PRO A 113 -33.47 15.79 -4.07
N GLY A 114 -32.29 16.27 -3.66
CA GLY A 114 -31.00 15.67 -4.01
C GLY A 114 -30.85 14.20 -3.57
N ALA A 115 -31.33 13.86 -2.38
CA ALA A 115 -31.36 12.48 -1.87
C ALA A 115 -32.29 11.56 -2.70
N VAL A 116 -33.33 12.10 -3.32
CA VAL A 116 -34.24 11.32 -4.19
C VAL A 116 -33.55 10.96 -5.50
N TYR A 117 -32.77 11.89 -6.07
CA TYR A 117 -31.89 11.55 -7.20
C TYR A 117 -30.87 10.47 -6.80
N LEU A 118 -30.23 10.61 -5.64
CA LEU A 118 -29.25 9.64 -5.14
C LEU A 118 -29.84 8.22 -5.11
N ALA A 119 -31.00 8.03 -4.49
CA ALA A 119 -31.66 6.73 -4.45
C ALA A 119 -31.99 6.19 -5.85
N ALA A 120 -32.54 7.05 -6.73
CA ALA A 120 -32.91 6.67 -8.09
C ALA A 120 -31.70 6.25 -8.94
N VAL A 121 -30.60 7.01 -8.88
CA VAL A 121 -29.39 6.71 -9.66
C VAL A 121 -28.62 5.52 -9.08
N MET A 122 -28.63 5.30 -7.76
CA MET A 122 -28.09 4.07 -7.16
C MET A 122 -28.86 2.83 -7.63
N ALA A 123 -30.18 2.90 -7.77
CA ALA A 123 -30.97 1.82 -8.35
C ALA A 123 -30.59 1.57 -9.83
N ALA A 124 -30.40 2.62 -10.62
CA ALA A 124 -29.95 2.50 -12.02
C ALA A 124 -28.55 1.88 -12.14
N HIS A 125 -27.61 2.28 -11.28
CA HIS A 125 -26.27 1.69 -11.18
C HIS A 125 -26.32 0.19 -10.86
N ALA A 126 -27.11 -0.20 -9.85
CA ALA A 126 -27.29 -1.59 -9.48
C ALA A 126 -27.93 -2.41 -10.62
N GLN A 127 -28.99 -1.90 -11.24
CA GLN A 127 -29.71 -2.57 -12.34
C GLN A 127 -28.83 -2.80 -13.57
N LYS A 128 -27.87 -1.90 -13.84
CA LYS A 128 -26.96 -1.99 -14.98
C LYS A 128 -25.64 -2.70 -14.67
N GLY A 129 -25.45 -3.18 -13.44
CA GLY A 129 -24.21 -3.84 -13.04
C GLY A 129 -23.00 -2.91 -13.01
N LEU A 130 -23.20 -1.63 -12.68
CA LEU A 130 -22.16 -0.60 -12.56
C LEU A 130 -22.09 -0.10 -11.12
N PRO A 131 -21.43 -0.81 -10.19
CA PRO A 131 -21.43 -0.45 -8.78
C PRO A 131 -20.95 0.99 -8.53
N ALA A 132 -21.66 1.70 -7.67
CA ALA A 132 -21.33 3.06 -7.25
C ALA A 132 -21.55 3.22 -5.74
N PHE A 133 -20.76 4.08 -5.11
CA PHE A 133 -20.87 4.44 -3.70
C PHE A 133 -21.95 5.51 -3.47
N SER A 134 -22.66 5.39 -2.35
CA SER A 134 -23.73 6.31 -1.97
C SER A 134 -23.27 7.21 -0.81
N ILE A 135 -23.32 8.52 -1.03
CA ILE A 135 -22.97 9.53 -0.03
C ILE A 135 -24.23 10.33 0.30
N TYR A 136 -24.78 10.04 1.47
CA TYR A 136 -25.95 10.70 2.05
C TYR A 136 -25.60 11.16 3.47
N GLY A 137 -25.83 12.44 3.75
CA GLY A 137 -25.63 13.05 5.06
C GLY A 137 -26.80 12.75 6.00
N ARG A 138 -26.51 12.56 7.29
CA ARG A 138 -27.50 12.20 8.31
C ARG A 138 -28.55 13.28 8.53
N ASP A 139 -28.11 14.54 8.60
CA ASP A 139 -28.95 15.67 8.98
C ASP A 139 -29.40 16.47 7.76
N VAL A 140 -30.60 17.04 7.85
CA VAL A 140 -31.15 17.92 6.81
C VAL A 140 -30.37 19.24 6.83
N GLN A 141 -29.98 19.74 5.66
CA GLN A 141 -29.30 21.03 5.48
C GLN A 141 -30.19 22.02 4.70
N ASP A 142 -30.10 23.30 5.07
CA ASP A 142 -30.81 24.38 4.41
C ASP A 142 -30.28 24.63 2.98
N LEU A 143 -31.12 25.13 2.07
CA LEU A 143 -30.75 25.28 0.66
C LEU A 143 -29.58 26.27 0.44
N ASP A 144 -29.32 27.22 1.32
CA ASP A 144 -28.20 28.16 1.23
C ASP A 144 -26.94 27.68 1.98
N ASP A 145 -27.03 26.60 2.75
CA ASP A 145 -25.87 25.95 3.36
C ASP A 145 -25.01 25.25 2.28
N ASN A 146 -23.75 25.68 2.20
CA ASN A 146 -22.74 25.16 1.29
C ASN A 146 -21.62 24.40 2.03
N SER A 147 -21.75 24.21 3.35
CA SER A 147 -20.81 23.40 4.12
C SER A 147 -20.98 21.91 3.78
N ILE A 148 -19.87 21.17 3.86
CA ILE A 148 -19.87 19.71 3.75
C ILE A 148 -19.97 19.15 5.17
N PRO A 149 -21.03 18.40 5.52
CA PRO A 149 -21.13 17.77 6.84
C PRO A 149 -20.00 16.77 7.09
N ALA A 150 -19.61 16.58 8.35
CA ALA A 150 -18.48 15.72 8.71
C ALA A 150 -18.65 14.25 8.25
N ASP A 151 -19.87 13.70 8.27
CA ASP A 151 -20.15 12.34 7.79
C ASP A 151 -20.16 12.21 6.27
N VAL A 152 -20.45 13.30 5.55
CA VAL A 152 -20.32 13.41 4.10
C VAL A 152 -18.85 13.55 3.71
N GLU A 153 -18.11 14.43 4.40
CA GLU A 153 -16.67 14.63 4.24
C GLU A 153 -15.92 13.31 4.39
N GLU A 154 -16.20 12.57 5.47
CA GLU A 154 -15.59 11.27 5.75
C GLU A 154 -15.76 10.30 4.57
N LYS A 155 -16.99 10.16 4.05
CA LYS A 155 -17.28 9.26 2.93
C LYS A 155 -16.67 9.72 1.60
N ILE A 156 -16.65 11.04 1.34
CA ILE A 156 -15.98 11.61 0.16
C ILE A 156 -14.48 11.30 0.23
N LEU A 157 -13.83 11.59 1.36
CA LEU A 157 -12.40 11.38 1.53
C LEU A 157 -12.02 9.91 1.50
N ARG A 158 -12.79 9.03 2.15
CA ARG A 158 -12.59 7.58 2.12
C ARG A 158 -12.69 7.05 0.69
N PHE A 159 -13.76 7.39 -0.03
CA PHE A 159 -13.91 7.04 -1.45
C PHE A 159 -12.74 7.56 -2.29
N ALA A 160 -12.40 8.84 -2.15
CA ALA A 160 -11.38 9.49 -2.96
C ALA A 160 -9.99 8.91 -2.70
N ARG A 161 -9.60 8.64 -1.44
CA ARG A 161 -8.33 7.96 -1.11
C ARG A 161 -8.25 6.59 -1.77
N CYS A 162 -9.28 5.75 -1.63
CA CYS A 162 -9.26 4.40 -2.20
C CYS A 162 -9.28 4.43 -3.75
N ALA A 163 -10.04 5.35 -4.35
CA ALA A 163 -10.09 5.52 -5.79
C ALA A 163 -8.77 6.05 -6.37
N ALA A 164 -8.13 7.00 -5.69
CA ALA A 164 -6.80 7.51 -6.01
C ALA A 164 -5.74 6.40 -5.93
N ALA A 165 -5.79 5.56 -4.90
CA ALA A 165 -4.88 4.42 -4.77
C ALA A 165 -5.04 3.45 -5.96
N VAL A 166 -6.25 3.01 -6.28
CA VAL A 166 -6.49 2.11 -7.43
C VAL A 166 -6.09 2.76 -8.76
N GLY A 167 -6.38 4.06 -8.94
CA GLY A 167 -6.00 4.82 -10.13
C GLY A 167 -4.49 4.90 -10.37
N GLN A 168 -3.68 4.94 -9.30
CA GLN A 168 -2.21 4.98 -9.39
C GLN A 168 -1.60 3.62 -9.73
N ILE A 169 -2.28 2.51 -9.40
CA ILE A 169 -1.83 1.15 -9.70
C ILE A 169 -2.04 0.81 -11.18
N ARG A 170 -3.17 1.22 -11.76
CA ARG A 170 -3.56 0.85 -13.12
C ARG A 170 -2.49 1.21 -14.16
N GLY A 171 -2.08 0.22 -14.95
CA GLY A 171 -1.09 0.39 -16.03
C GLY A 171 0.37 0.42 -15.57
N LYS A 172 0.63 0.22 -14.26
CA LYS A 172 1.97 0.00 -13.71
C LYS A 172 2.37 -1.47 -13.78
N ALA A 173 3.58 -1.79 -13.35
CA ALA A 173 4.08 -3.16 -13.27
C ALA A 173 4.36 -3.61 -11.82
N TYR A 174 4.18 -4.91 -11.60
CA TYR A 174 4.92 -5.67 -10.59
C TYR A 174 6.14 -6.27 -11.29
N VAL A 175 7.33 -6.09 -10.72
CA VAL A 175 8.56 -6.70 -11.24
C VAL A 175 9.08 -7.72 -10.24
N GLY A 176 9.03 -9.00 -10.62
CA GLY A 176 9.71 -10.06 -9.87
C GLY A 176 11.15 -10.20 -10.33
N ILE A 177 12.10 -9.96 -9.42
CA ILE A 177 13.52 -10.24 -9.64
C ILE A 177 13.80 -11.64 -9.09
N GLY A 178 13.92 -12.60 -10.00
CA GLY A 178 13.80 -14.03 -9.74
C GLY A 178 12.37 -14.53 -9.95
N SER A 179 12.09 -15.68 -9.35
CA SER A 179 10.83 -16.41 -9.46
C SER A 179 10.34 -16.80 -8.07
N VAL A 180 9.97 -18.06 -7.87
CA VAL A 180 9.47 -18.62 -6.61
C VAL A 180 10.61 -18.76 -5.59
N SER A 181 10.41 -18.24 -4.38
CA SER A 181 11.31 -18.46 -3.24
C SER A 181 10.78 -19.61 -2.38
N MET A 182 11.56 -20.69 -2.26
CA MET A 182 11.32 -21.81 -1.33
C MET A 182 9.92 -22.46 -1.39
N GLY A 183 9.21 -22.32 -2.51
CA GLY A 183 7.83 -22.83 -2.65
C GLY A 183 6.76 -21.95 -1.99
N ILE A 184 7.08 -20.71 -1.60
CA ILE A 184 6.12 -19.76 -1.04
C ILE A 184 5.08 -19.40 -2.09
N ALA A 185 3.81 -19.69 -1.82
CA ALA A 185 2.73 -19.50 -2.77
C ALA A 185 2.60 -18.05 -3.28
N GLY A 186 2.81 -17.05 -2.42
CA GLY A 186 2.75 -15.64 -2.81
C GLY A 186 3.89 -15.17 -3.70
N SER A 187 4.99 -15.93 -3.79
CA SER A 187 6.10 -15.66 -4.72
C SER A 187 5.85 -16.18 -6.14
N TYR A 188 4.84 -17.03 -6.30
CA TYR A 188 4.32 -17.37 -7.62
C TYR A 188 3.49 -16.19 -8.16
N CYS A 189 4.06 -15.48 -9.13
CA CYS A 189 3.37 -14.36 -9.77
C CYS A 189 2.28 -14.86 -10.74
N ASP A 190 1.03 -14.84 -10.29
CA ASP A 190 -0.14 -15.00 -11.16
C ASP A 190 -0.40 -13.69 -11.94
N ALA A 191 0.09 -13.64 -13.17
CA ALA A 191 -0.05 -12.49 -14.04
C ALA A 191 -1.52 -12.17 -14.39
N ALA A 192 -2.38 -13.18 -14.47
CA ALA A 192 -3.80 -12.98 -14.79
C ALA A 192 -4.52 -12.31 -13.60
N PHE A 193 -4.20 -12.71 -12.38
CA PHE A 193 -4.66 -12.03 -11.17
C PHE A 193 -4.18 -10.58 -11.11
N MET A 194 -2.87 -10.34 -11.29
CA MET A 194 -2.26 -9.01 -11.28
C MET A 194 -2.95 -8.07 -12.29
N GLN A 195 -3.18 -8.57 -13.51
CA GLN A 195 -3.86 -7.83 -14.55
C GLN A 195 -5.34 -7.59 -14.22
N LYS A 196 -6.10 -8.65 -13.94
CA LYS A 196 -7.56 -8.58 -13.85
C LYS A 196 -8.03 -7.79 -12.63
N TYR A 197 -7.36 -7.93 -11.49
CA TYR A 197 -7.77 -7.26 -10.26
C TYR A 197 -7.11 -5.90 -10.10
N PHE A 198 -5.81 -5.78 -10.34
CA PHE A 198 -5.05 -4.56 -10.05
C PHE A 198 -4.73 -3.73 -11.30
N GLY A 199 -4.93 -4.27 -12.50
CA GLY A 199 -4.54 -3.57 -13.74
C GLY A 199 -3.03 -3.48 -13.92
N LEU A 200 -2.28 -4.36 -13.25
CA LEU A 200 -0.82 -4.43 -13.29
C LEU A 200 -0.34 -5.31 -14.43
N ARG A 201 0.80 -4.95 -15.01
CA ARG A 201 1.63 -5.85 -15.82
C ARG A 201 2.55 -6.66 -14.91
N ALA A 202 2.74 -7.93 -15.20
CA ALA A 202 3.80 -8.72 -14.57
C ALA A 202 5.06 -8.64 -15.45
N GLU A 203 6.19 -8.33 -14.83
CA GLU A 203 7.52 -8.31 -15.46
C GLU A 203 8.42 -9.29 -14.69
N TRP A 204 9.17 -10.11 -15.41
CA TRP A 204 10.09 -11.09 -14.83
C TRP A 204 11.52 -10.76 -15.24
N VAL A 205 12.40 -10.67 -14.25
CA VAL A 205 13.82 -10.39 -14.44
C VAL A 205 14.57 -11.47 -13.67
N ASP A 206 15.36 -12.31 -14.34
CA ASP A 206 16.18 -13.29 -13.63
C ASP A 206 17.22 -12.58 -12.74
N MET A 207 17.55 -13.16 -11.58
CA MET A 207 18.53 -12.57 -10.67
C MET A 207 19.93 -12.45 -11.29
N SER A 208 20.24 -13.21 -12.36
CA SER A 208 21.46 -13.04 -13.14
C SER A 208 21.64 -11.63 -13.69
N GLU A 209 20.55 -10.89 -13.90
CA GLU A 209 20.62 -9.49 -14.34
C GLU A 209 21.33 -8.62 -13.30
N VAL A 210 21.15 -8.88 -12.00
CA VAL A 210 21.86 -8.16 -10.94
C VAL A 210 23.35 -8.44 -11.02
N ILE A 211 23.75 -9.71 -11.22
CA ILE A 211 25.15 -10.09 -11.41
C ILE A 211 25.73 -9.40 -12.66
N ARG A 212 25.00 -9.42 -13.78
CA ARG A 212 25.41 -8.77 -15.02
C ARG A 212 25.67 -7.28 -14.78
N ARG A 213 24.73 -6.57 -14.15
CA ARG A 213 24.89 -5.13 -13.89
C ARG A 213 26.02 -4.82 -12.91
N VAL A 214 26.25 -5.65 -11.90
CA VAL A 214 27.41 -5.48 -11.01
C VAL A 214 28.72 -5.68 -11.78
N ASN A 215 28.86 -6.79 -12.51
CA ASN A 215 30.10 -7.16 -13.21
C ASN A 215 30.46 -6.17 -14.32
N LEU A 216 29.46 -5.70 -15.06
CA LEU A 216 29.65 -4.78 -16.19
C LEU A 216 29.64 -3.30 -15.78
N GLY A 217 29.38 -2.99 -14.51
CA GLY A 217 29.33 -1.61 -14.02
C GLY A 217 28.10 -0.83 -14.48
N ILE A 218 26.94 -1.48 -14.62
CA ILE A 218 25.68 -0.90 -15.12
C ILE A 218 24.90 -0.28 -13.95
N TYR A 219 25.44 0.80 -13.40
CA TYR A 219 24.85 1.62 -12.34
C TYR A 219 25.51 3.00 -12.35
N ASP A 220 24.90 3.99 -11.69
CA ASP A 220 25.54 5.29 -11.50
C ASP A 220 26.70 5.18 -10.51
N HIS A 221 27.94 5.29 -11.02
CA HIS A 221 29.15 5.21 -10.21
C HIS A 221 29.32 6.41 -9.27
N GLU A 222 28.86 7.61 -9.64
CA GLU A 222 28.95 8.79 -8.77
C GLU A 222 27.98 8.66 -7.60
N GLU A 223 26.78 8.13 -7.86
CA GLU A 223 25.83 7.80 -6.80
C GLU A 223 26.34 6.70 -5.89
N TYR A 224 26.93 5.64 -6.45
CA TYR A 224 27.53 4.55 -5.67
C TYR A 224 28.56 5.04 -4.66
N GLU A 225 29.48 5.93 -5.04
CA GLU A 225 30.48 6.47 -4.11
C GLU A 225 29.84 7.26 -2.96
N ARG A 226 28.81 8.07 -3.25
CA ARG A 226 28.05 8.79 -2.21
C ARG A 226 27.29 7.83 -1.29
N ALA A 227 26.63 6.82 -1.88
CA ALA A 227 25.87 5.81 -1.17
C ALA A 227 26.77 5.02 -0.22
N LEU A 228 27.92 4.54 -0.69
CA LEU A 228 28.86 3.77 0.12
C LEU A 228 29.47 4.63 1.25
N ALA A 229 29.81 5.89 0.98
CA ALA A 229 30.29 6.81 2.01
C ALA A 229 29.23 7.07 3.09
N TRP A 230 27.96 7.24 2.69
CA TRP A 230 26.85 7.39 3.60
C TRP A 230 26.61 6.13 4.43
N VAL A 231 26.68 4.94 3.81
CA VAL A 231 26.53 3.66 4.51
C VAL A 231 27.63 3.49 5.56
N LYS A 232 28.89 3.72 5.20
CA LYS A 232 30.01 3.66 6.16
C LYS A 232 29.86 4.62 7.34
N LYS A 233 29.24 5.78 7.12
CA LYS A 233 29.00 6.79 8.17
C LYS A 233 27.82 6.43 9.07
N ASN A 234 26.71 5.95 8.51
CA ASN A 234 25.42 5.90 9.19
C ASN A 234 24.96 4.48 9.55
N CYS A 235 25.36 3.47 8.78
CA CYS A 235 24.94 2.09 8.97
C CYS A 235 25.88 1.37 9.95
N LYS A 236 25.59 1.50 11.24
CA LYS A 236 26.40 0.86 12.30
C LYS A 236 26.24 -0.65 12.28
N GLU A 237 27.33 -1.39 12.08
CA GLU A 237 27.31 -2.85 12.17
C GLU A 237 26.89 -3.33 13.57
N GLY A 238 26.11 -4.41 13.59
CA GLY A 238 25.71 -5.12 14.80
C GLY A 238 26.61 -6.31 15.14
N PRO A 239 26.27 -7.08 16.19
CA PRO A 239 27.00 -8.29 16.53
C PRO A 239 26.95 -9.33 15.40
N ASP A 240 28.06 -10.05 15.22
CA ASP A 240 28.14 -11.21 14.34
C ASP A 240 27.92 -12.49 15.15
N ASN A 241 26.77 -13.13 14.94
CA ASN A 241 26.37 -14.34 15.67
C ASN A 241 26.78 -15.63 14.97
N ASN A 242 27.52 -15.56 13.87
CA ASN A 242 28.01 -16.75 13.17
C ASN A 242 29.05 -17.49 14.02
N ALA A 243 28.96 -18.83 14.05
CA ALA A 243 29.97 -19.66 14.72
C ALA A 243 31.38 -19.47 14.12
N SER A 244 31.44 -19.17 12.82
CA SER A 244 32.66 -18.84 12.08
C SER A 244 32.48 -17.50 11.35
N PRO A 245 32.78 -16.37 12.00
CA PRO A 245 32.64 -15.04 11.41
C PRO A 245 33.50 -14.85 10.15
N SER A 246 32.94 -14.21 9.13
CA SER A 246 33.68 -13.81 7.92
C SER A 246 34.78 -12.79 8.24
N SER A 247 35.84 -12.77 7.43
CA SER A 247 36.92 -11.78 7.53
C SER A 247 36.38 -10.35 7.28
N ARG A 248 37.11 -9.34 7.78
CA ARG A 248 36.78 -7.93 7.54
C ARG A 248 36.72 -7.60 6.05
N GLU A 249 37.70 -8.08 5.28
CA GLU A 249 37.77 -7.94 3.82
C GLU A 249 36.53 -8.52 3.13
N ARG A 250 36.07 -9.71 3.56
CA ARG A 250 34.86 -10.31 3.01
C ARG A 250 33.63 -9.44 3.31
N LYS A 251 33.46 -8.99 4.55
CA LYS A 251 32.34 -8.14 4.95
C LYS A 251 32.34 -6.78 4.24
N ASP A 252 33.52 -6.21 3.99
CA ASP A 252 33.65 -4.95 3.25
C ASP A 252 33.23 -5.15 1.78
N TRP A 253 33.59 -6.27 1.16
CA TRP A 253 33.08 -6.64 -0.16
C TRP A 253 31.56 -6.85 -0.16
N GLU A 254 31.01 -7.49 0.87
CA GLU A 254 29.54 -7.67 1.00
C GLU A 254 28.83 -6.30 1.07
N TRP A 255 29.37 -5.34 1.83
CA TRP A 255 28.83 -3.97 1.88
C TRP A 255 28.84 -3.28 0.53
N GLU A 256 29.96 -3.31 -0.17
CA GLU A 256 30.07 -2.76 -1.52
C GLU A 256 29.06 -3.41 -2.48
N TYR A 257 28.86 -4.72 -2.34
CA TYR A 257 27.94 -5.48 -3.18
C TYR A 257 26.49 -5.09 -2.91
N VAL A 258 26.03 -5.09 -1.65
CA VAL A 258 24.63 -4.78 -1.33
C VAL A 258 24.26 -3.33 -1.65
N VAL A 259 25.22 -2.39 -1.61
CA VAL A 259 24.99 -1.01 -2.07
C VAL A 259 24.77 -0.96 -3.59
N LYS A 260 25.60 -1.65 -4.38
CA LYS A 260 25.40 -1.77 -5.84
C LYS A 260 24.08 -2.46 -6.16
N MET A 261 23.78 -3.55 -5.45
CA MET A 261 22.53 -4.29 -5.59
C MET A 261 21.31 -3.40 -5.34
N THR A 262 21.37 -2.52 -4.34
CA THR A 262 20.28 -1.59 -4.03
C THR A 262 20.02 -0.61 -5.18
N LEU A 263 21.07 0.00 -5.72
CA LEU A 263 20.98 0.87 -6.90
C LEU A 263 20.40 0.12 -8.11
N ILE A 264 20.93 -1.07 -8.38
CA ILE A 264 20.53 -1.91 -9.51
C ILE A 264 19.05 -2.31 -9.41
N CYS A 265 18.60 -2.78 -8.24
CA CYS A 265 17.21 -3.18 -8.05
C CYS A 265 16.28 -1.99 -8.24
N ARG A 266 16.61 -0.82 -7.68
CA ARG A 266 15.86 0.42 -7.91
C ARG A 266 15.78 0.76 -9.40
N ASP A 267 16.92 0.77 -10.08
CA ASP A 267 17.01 1.17 -11.49
C ASP A 267 16.28 0.18 -12.41
N ILE A 268 16.24 -1.12 -12.08
CA ILE A 268 15.40 -2.11 -12.78
C ILE A 268 13.91 -1.72 -12.65
N LEU A 269 13.46 -1.34 -11.47
CA LEU A 269 12.05 -1.03 -11.20
C LEU A 269 11.61 0.25 -11.92
N ILE A 270 12.31 1.35 -11.70
CA ILE A 270 11.85 2.69 -12.07
C ILE A 270 12.68 3.37 -13.16
N GLY A 271 13.78 2.76 -13.61
CA GLY A 271 14.69 3.32 -14.60
C GLY A 271 15.68 4.31 -14.01
N ASN A 272 16.69 4.68 -14.80
CA ASN A 272 17.69 5.67 -14.43
C ASN A 272 18.34 6.28 -15.68
N GLU A 273 18.04 7.56 -15.94
CA GLU A 273 18.56 8.29 -17.10
C GLU A 273 20.09 8.37 -17.14
N LYS A 274 20.77 8.28 -15.99
CA LYS A 274 22.24 8.28 -15.93
C LYS A 274 22.86 7.11 -16.69
N LEU A 275 22.16 5.97 -16.77
CA LEU A 275 22.64 4.77 -17.46
C LEU A 275 22.87 5.01 -18.95
N LYS A 276 22.19 5.97 -19.58
CA LYS A 276 22.42 6.40 -20.99
C LYS A 276 23.80 6.97 -21.26
N THR A 277 24.60 7.22 -20.21
CA THR A 277 25.96 7.76 -20.31
C THR A 277 27.01 6.87 -19.64
N VAL A 278 26.58 5.82 -18.94
CA VAL A 278 27.47 4.84 -18.32
C VAL A 278 28.02 3.93 -19.42
N LYS A 279 29.33 4.00 -19.67
CA LYS A 279 29.98 3.20 -20.71
C LYS A 279 30.36 1.80 -20.19
N PRO A 280 30.28 0.75 -21.03
CA PRO A 280 30.78 -0.56 -20.65
C PRO A 280 32.26 -0.53 -20.26
N ARG A 281 32.65 -1.40 -19.32
CA ARG A 281 34.04 -1.57 -18.89
C ARG A 281 34.52 -3.00 -19.19
N GLY A 282 35.84 -3.21 -19.17
CA GLY A 282 36.44 -4.53 -19.34
C GLY A 282 36.33 -5.09 -20.76
N GLU A 283 36.28 -6.42 -20.89
CA GLU A 283 36.15 -7.12 -22.18
C GLU A 283 34.86 -6.74 -22.91
N GLU A 284 33.82 -6.36 -22.18
CA GLU A 284 32.54 -5.95 -22.75
C GLU A 284 32.63 -4.69 -23.61
N ALA A 285 33.58 -3.80 -23.27
CA ALA A 285 33.87 -2.61 -24.07
C ALA A 285 34.37 -2.94 -25.49
N ALA A 286 34.81 -4.18 -25.74
CA ALA A 286 35.29 -4.64 -27.03
C ALA A 286 34.21 -5.25 -27.95
N TYR A 287 33.06 -5.70 -27.41
CA TYR A 287 31.98 -6.30 -28.24
C TYR A 287 31.21 -5.26 -29.06
N THR A 288 30.40 -5.69 -30.03
CA THR A 288 29.55 -4.82 -30.87
C THR A 288 28.32 -4.23 -30.15
N GLY A 289 28.25 -4.37 -28.82
CA GLY A 289 27.18 -3.86 -27.97
C GLY A 289 27.22 -2.33 -27.73
N PRO A 290 26.43 -1.82 -26.77
CA PRO A 290 26.30 -0.38 -26.50
C PRO A 290 27.66 0.28 -26.25
N LYS A 291 27.92 1.46 -26.84
CA LYS A 291 29.23 2.15 -26.76
C LYS A 291 29.17 3.48 -26.01
N ASP A 292 28.02 4.14 -26.04
CA ASP A 292 27.79 5.47 -25.48
C ASP A 292 26.88 5.46 -24.25
N GLY A 293 26.19 4.34 -23.98
CA GLY A 293 25.40 4.14 -22.77
C GLY A 293 24.49 2.91 -22.80
N TRP A 294 23.97 2.55 -21.64
CA TRP A 294 23.00 1.47 -21.42
C TRP A 294 21.56 2.00 -21.55
N HIS A 295 21.18 2.33 -22.79
CA HIS A 295 19.91 3.01 -23.08
C HIS A 295 18.66 2.15 -22.80
N GLU A 296 18.76 0.83 -22.99
CA GLU A 296 17.67 -0.09 -22.68
C GLU A 296 17.45 -0.18 -21.16
N GLU A 297 18.53 -0.39 -20.41
CA GLU A 297 18.50 -0.49 -18.94
C GLU A 297 18.05 0.82 -18.29
N ALA A 298 18.31 1.97 -18.93
CA ALA A 298 17.88 3.28 -18.46
C ALA A 298 16.36 3.43 -18.38
N LEU A 299 15.59 2.68 -19.18
CA LEU A 299 14.12 2.78 -19.23
C LEU A 299 13.44 2.22 -17.98
N GLY A 300 14.07 1.25 -17.31
CA GLY A 300 13.44 0.47 -16.25
C GLY A 300 12.21 -0.31 -16.72
N ARG A 301 11.33 -0.66 -15.77
CA ARG A 301 10.17 -1.54 -16.01
C ARG A 301 8.82 -0.89 -15.70
N ASN A 302 8.81 0.40 -15.34
CA ASN A 302 7.61 1.14 -14.89
C ASN A 302 6.90 0.43 -13.72
N ALA A 303 7.69 -0.09 -12.77
CA ALA A 303 7.17 -0.74 -11.59
C ALA A 303 6.56 0.27 -10.60
N ILE A 304 5.48 -0.14 -9.94
CA ILE A 304 4.99 0.50 -8.72
C ILE A 304 5.33 -0.33 -7.46
N LEU A 305 5.63 -1.60 -7.68
CA LEU A 305 6.15 -2.52 -6.68
C LEU A 305 7.08 -3.55 -7.35
N GLY A 306 7.98 -4.15 -6.57
CA GLY A 306 8.76 -5.30 -7.00
C GLY A 306 8.96 -6.31 -5.89
N GLY A 307 9.73 -7.34 -6.17
CA GLY A 307 10.18 -8.31 -5.18
C GLY A 307 11.50 -8.96 -5.59
N PHE A 308 12.21 -9.50 -4.60
CA PHE A 308 13.46 -10.21 -4.84
C PHE A 308 13.39 -11.62 -4.28
N GLN A 309 13.61 -12.61 -5.14
CA GLN A 309 13.48 -14.01 -4.76
C GLN A 309 14.49 -14.36 -3.67
N GLY A 310 15.77 -14.05 -3.89
CA GLY A 310 16.86 -14.34 -2.96
C GLY A 310 17.02 -15.83 -2.71
N GLN A 311 16.28 -16.32 -1.71
CA GLN A 311 16.35 -17.71 -1.32
C GLN A 311 15.78 -18.62 -2.43
N ARG A 312 16.45 -19.72 -2.80
CA ARG A 312 17.74 -20.21 -2.28
C ARG A 312 18.91 -19.91 -3.19
N MET A 313 18.68 -19.87 -4.50
CA MET A 313 19.74 -19.93 -5.51
C MET A 313 20.68 -18.73 -5.44
N TRP A 314 20.16 -17.55 -5.11
CA TRP A 314 21.01 -16.37 -4.96
C TRP A 314 21.75 -16.40 -3.62
N THR A 315 21.03 -16.52 -2.51
CA THR A 315 21.63 -16.40 -1.16
C THR A 315 22.57 -17.55 -0.78
N ASP A 316 22.49 -18.68 -1.49
CA ASP A 316 23.46 -19.78 -1.36
C ASP A 316 24.84 -19.42 -1.95
N PHE A 317 24.96 -18.31 -2.70
CA PHE A 317 26.17 -17.88 -3.41
C PHE A 317 26.53 -16.40 -3.17
N MET A 318 25.57 -15.49 -3.33
CA MET A 318 25.71 -14.03 -3.27
C MET A 318 25.12 -13.43 -1.98
N PRO A 319 25.58 -12.23 -1.55
CA PRO A 319 25.01 -11.56 -0.38
C PRO A 319 23.50 -11.44 -0.47
N ASN A 320 22.80 -11.61 0.64
CA ASN A 320 21.34 -11.48 0.68
C ASN A 320 20.87 -10.05 0.39
N CYS A 321 19.56 -9.91 0.22
CA CYS A 321 18.92 -8.68 -0.21
C CYS A 321 18.47 -7.80 0.97
N ASP A 322 18.85 -8.14 2.22
CA ASP A 322 18.27 -7.54 3.41
C ASP A 322 18.43 -6.01 3.44
N PHE A 323 19.65 -5.54 3.15
CA PHE A 323 19.95 -4.11 3.06
C PHE A 323 19.15 -3.42 1.96
N THR A 324 19.05 -4.04 0.79
CA THR A 324 18.29 -3.51 -0.35
C THR A 324 16.80 -3.42 -0.01
N GLU A 325 16.21 -4.48 0.52
CA GLU A 325 14.79 -4.52 0.92
C GLU A 325 14.49 -3.48 2.02
N ALA A 326 15.35 -3.37 3.02
CA ALA A 326 15.18 -2.40 4.10
C ALA A 326 15.23 -0.94 3.58
N ILE A 327 16.24 -0.60 2.77
CA ILE A 327 16.43 0.78 2.27
C ILE A 327 15.39 1.16 1.21
N LEU A 328 15.03 0.25 0.29
CA LEU A 328 14.00 0.55 -0.71
C LEU A 328 12.64 0.80 -0.06
N ASN A 329 12.27 0.02 0.97
CA ASN A 329 11.01 0.23 1.69
C ASN A 329 11.05 1.38 2.71
N SER A 330 12.21 1.91 3.07
CA SER A 330 12.32 3.04 4.01
C SER A 330 11.98 4.39 3.35
N SER A 331 11.59 5.38 4.13
CA SER A 331 11.26 6.73 3.66
C SER A 331 12.49 7.62 3.33
N PHE A 332 13.69 7.06 3.32
CA PHE A 332 14.94 7.79 3.07
C PHE A 332 16.06 6.87 2.60
N ASP A 333 17.08 7.46 1.99
CA ASP A 333 18.37 6.83 1.71
C ASP A 333 19.49 7.90 1.70
N TRP A 334 20.62 7.61 1.07
CA TRP A 334 21.76 8.54 0.92
C TRP A 334 21.44 9.82 0.13
N ASN A 335 20.32 9.87 -0.61
CA ASN A 335 19.83 11.07 -1.29
C ASN A 335 18.86 11.90 -0.44
N GLY A 336 18.64 11.53 0.83
CA GLY A 336 17.70 12.18 1.74
C GLY A 336 16.35 11.47 1.79
N LYS A 337 15.30 12.17 2.22
CA LYS A 337 13.93 11.61 2.25
C LYS A 337 13.45 11.27 0.84
N LYS A 338 12.74 10.15 0.71
CA LYS A 338 12.18 9.66 -0.56
C LYS A 338 10.86 8.94 -0.35
N GLU A 339 10.11 8.80 -1.43
CA GLU A 339 8.99 7.87 -1.48
C GLU A 339 9.49 6.42 -1.25
N PRO A 340 8.89 5.66 -0.32
CA PRO A 340 9.14 4.23 -0.17
C PRO A 340 8.86 3.48 -1.47
N LEU A 341 9.81 2.68 -1.95
CA LEU A 341 9.62 1.81 -3.12
C LEU A 341 9.30 0.41 -2.61
N VAL A 342 8.06 -0.02 -2.81
CA VAL A 342 7.56 -1.31 -2.29
C VAL A 342 8.37 -2.45 -2.91
N PHE A 343 9.10 -3.17 -2.06
CA PHE A 343 9.98 -4.23 -2.47
C PHE A 343 9.82 -5.45 -1.55
N ALA A 344 9.17 -6.50 -2.06
CA ALA A 344 8.80 -7.66 -1.27
C ALA A 344 9.96 -8.65 -1.12
N THR A 345 10.30 -8.96 0.14
CA THR A 345 11.17 -10.08 0.51
C THR A 345 10.64 -11.38 -0.06
N GLU A 346 11.56 -12.26 -0.49
CA GLU A 346 11.25 -13.59 -1.05
C GLU A 346 10.35 -13.56 -2.27
N ASN A 347 10.34 -12.43 -2.96
CA ASN A 347 9.49 -12.15 -4.11
C ASN A 347 8.00 -12.33 -3.84
N ASP A 348 7.55 -12.28 -2.57
CA ASP A 348 6.13 -12.48 -2.23
C ASP A 348 5.29 -11.29 -2.71
N GLY A 349 4.82 -11.39 -3.96
CA GLY A 349 4.04 -10.35 -4.62
C GLY A 349 2.69 -10.11 -3.95
N LEU A 350 2.12 -11.11 -3.24
CA LEU A 350 0.88 -10.92 -2.49
C LEU A 350 1.11 -10.06 -1.23
N ASN A 351 2.25 -10.24 -0.55
CA ASN A 351 2.64 -9.33 0.52
C ASN A 351 3.01 -7.95 -0.04
N GLY A 352 3.68 -7.89 -1.20
CA GLY A 352 3.97 -6.66 -1.92
C GLY A 352 2.70 -5.85 -2.25
N LEU A 353 1.61 -6.50 -2.66
CA LEU A 353 0.32 -5.84 -2.88
C LEU A 353 -0.28 -5.31 -1.56
N ALA A 354 -0.12 -6.03 -0.45
CA ALA A 354 -0.55 -5.58 0.87
C ALA A 354 0.22 -4.33 1.32
N MET A 355 1.55 -4.34 1.14
CA MET A 355 2.41 -3.19 1.40
C MET A 355 2.05 -1.99 0.53
N LEU A 356 1.78 -2.23 -0.77
CA LEU A 356 1.38 -1.19 -1.70
C LEU A 356 0.03 -0.56 -1.34
N ALA A 357 -0.96 -1.36 -0.96
CA ALA A 357 -2.25 -0.85 -0.48
C ALA A 357 -2.05 0.04 0.76
N GLY A 358 -1.28 -0.43 1.74
CA GLY A 358 -0.93 0.35 2.93
C GLY A 358 -0.26 1.68 2.60
N LYS A 359 0.78 1.65 1.76
CA LYS A 359 1.52 2.84 1.32
C LYS A 359 0.61 3.85 0.60
N LEU A 360 -0.17 3.40 -0.38
CA LEU A 360 -1.00 4.30 -1.20
C LEU A 360 -2.17 4.92 -0.42
N LEU A 361 -2.68 4.25 0.61
CA LEU A 361 -3.76 4.77 1.44
C LEU A 361 -3.28 5.76 2.52
N THR A 362 -2.00 5.72 2.88
CA THR A 362 -1.48 6.46 4.05
C THR A 362 -0.35 7.44 3.72
N GLY A 363 0.39 7.22 2.64
CA GLY A 363 1.64 7.93 2.31
C GLY A 363 2.84 7.50 3.17
N THR A 364 2.69 6.49 4.03
CA THR A 364 3.75 6.00 4.93
C THR A 364 4.49 4.81 4.33
N ALA A 365 5.64 4.47 4.90
CA ALA A 365 6.26 3.17 4.65
C ALA A 365 5.37 2.03 5.17
N SER A 366 5.41 0.88 4.50
CA SER A 366 4.79 -0.38 4.93
C SER A 366 5.87 -1.38 5.30
N VAL A 367 5.60 -2.22 6.28
CA VAL A 367 6.59 -3.12 6.89
C VAL A 367 6.27 -4.56 6.52
N PHE A 368 7.19 -5.23 5.84
CA PHE A 368 7.12 -6.67 5.60
C PHE A 368 7.48 -7.41 6.90
N ALA A 369 6.76 -8.47 7.27
CA ALA A 369 7.10 -9.32 8.40
C ALA A 369 6.66 -10.78 8.24
N ASP A 370 7.40 -11.71 8.83
CA ASP A 370 6.86 -13.04 9.15
C ASP A 370 5.90 -12.94 10.32
N VAL A 371 4.80 -13.67 10.24
CA VAL A 371 3.92 -13.98 11.36
C VAL A 371 4.50 -15.17 12.12
N ARG A 372 5.59 -14.92 12.85
CA ARG A 372 6.52 -15.95 13.28
C ARG A 372 6.02 -16.79 14.45
N THR A 373 5.55 -16.15 15.52
CA THR A 373 5.21 -16.85 16.77
C THR A 373 4.06 -16.19 17.49
N TYR A 374 3.09 -16.98 17.95
CA TYR A 374 2.12 -16.57 18.95
C TYR A 374 2.67 -16.86 20.34
N TRP A 375 2.71 -15.83 21.20
CA TRP A 375 3.10 -15.93 22.59
C TRP A 375 1.87 -15.81 23.48
N SER A 376 1.40 -16.94 24.00
CA SER A 376 0.35 -16.95 25.03
C SER A 376 0.89 -16.42 26.36
N PRO A 377 0.04 -15.84 27.23
CA PRO A 377 0.47 -15.37 28.55
C PRO A 377 1.19 -16.44 29.37
N GLU A 378 0.70 -17.68 29.33
CA GLU A 378 1.27 -18.83 30.04
C GLU A 378 2.62 -19.23 29.45
N ALA A 379 2.77 -19.17 28.13
CA ALA A 379 4.03 -19.47 27.46
C ALA A 379 5.11 -18.42 27.80
N VAL A 380 4.73 -17.15 27.89
CA VAL A 380 5.60 -16.06 28.32
C VAL A 380 6.03 -16.30 29.76
N GLU A 381 5.09 -16.45 30.70
CA GLU A 381 5.39 -16.69 32.13
C GLU A 381 6.31 -17.89 32.33
N ARG A 382 6.05 -19.01 31.65
CA ARG A 382 6.88 -20.22 31.74
C ARG A 382 8.33 -19.99 31.31
N VAL A 383 8.56 -19.14 30.30
CA VAL A 383 9.88 -18.91 29.71
C VAL A 383 10.63 -17.78 30.41
N THR A 384 9.91 -16.73 30.80
CA THR A 384 10.50 -15.50 31.32
C THR A 384 10.43 -15.42 32.83
N GLY A 385 9.51 -16.15 33.47
CA GLY A 385 9.15 -16.01 34.88
C GLY A 385 8.19 -14.85 35.16
N VAL A 386 7.73 -14.15 34.11
CA VAL A 386 6.98 -12.89 34.22
C VAL A 386 5.74 -12.97 33.34
N LYS A 387 4.57 -12.64 33.88
CA LYS A 387 3.34 -12.54 33.10
C LYS A 387 3.35 -11.25 32.27
N PRO A 388 2.93 -11.29 31.00
CA PRO A 388 2.72 -10.06 30.24
C PRO A 388 1.55 -9.27 30.84
N ASP A 389 1.60 -7.95 30.75
CA ASP A 389 0.59 -7.02 31.25
C ASP A 389 0.17 -6.01 30.16
N GLY A 390 -0.65 -5.02 30.53
CA GLY A 390 -1.16 -4.00 29.61
C GLY A 390 -1.87 -4.60 28.40
N LEU A 391 -1.59 -4.06 27.21
CA LEU A 391 -2.14 -4.60 25.95
C LEU A 391 -1.66 -6.03 25.66
N ALA A 392 -0.49 -6.43 26.16
CA ALA A 392 0.08 -7.76 25.94
C ALA A 392 -0.50 -8.84 26.86
N ALA A 393 -1.37 -8.48 27.83
CA ALA A 393 -1.90 -9.40 28.84
C ALA A 393 -2.68 -10.59 28.25
N GLY A 394 -3.29 -10.43 27.07
CA GLY A 394 -4.01 -11.49 26.34
C GLY A 394 -3.12 -12.33 25.41
N GLY A 395 -1.80 -12.11 25.44
CA GLY A 395 -0.83 -12.64 24.49
C GLY A 395 -0.57 -11.68 23.33
N PHE A 396 0.42 -12.03 22.51
CA PHE A 396 0.88 -11.19 21.40
C PHE A 396 1.51 -12.05 20.29
N ILE A 397 1.70 -11.46 19.12
CA ILE A 397 2.32 -12.07 17.95
C ILE A 397 3.69 -11.43 17.74
N HIS A 398 4.72 -12.27 17.55
CA HIS A 398 6.04 -11.87 17.10
C HIS A 398 6.02 -11.68 15.59
N LEU A 399 6.13 -10.43 15.15
CA LEU A 399 6.29 -10.07 13.75
C LEU A 399 7.75 -9.73 13.49
N ILE A 400 8.39 -10.53 12.62
CA ILE A 400 9.86 -10.49 12.44
C ILE A 400 10.21 -11.01 11.06
N ASN A 401 10.49 -10.12 10.11
CA ASN A 401 10.95 -10.56 8.79
C ASN A 401 12.31 -11.27 8.89
N SER A 402 12.64 -12.06 7.87
CA SER A 402 13.90 -12.79 7.76
C SER A 402 15.12 -11.92 7.42
N GLY A 403 15.22 -10.73 8.02
CA GLY A 403 16.38 -9.85 7.93
C GLY A 403 16.08 -8.39 7.57
N ALA A 404 15.03 -8.12 6.79
CA ALA A 404 14.76 -6.78 6.25
C ALA A 404 13.49 -6.13 6.80
N ALA A 405 13.52 -4.86 7.14
CA ALA A 405 12.30 -4.08 7.35
C ALA A 405 12.57 -2.59 7.09
N ALA A 406 11.54 -1.84 6.69
CA ALA A 406 11.63 -0.39 6.61
C ALA A 406 12.03 0.18 7.97
N LEU A 407 13.03 1.06 8.00
CA LEU A 407 13.59 1.64 9.23
C LEU A 407 12.56 2.53 9.96
N ASP A 408 11.57 3.02 9.21
CA ASP A 408 10.33 3.62 9.70
C ASP A 408 9.66 2.83 10.84
N ALA A 409 9.72 1.50 10.78
CA ALA A 409 9.10 0.61 11.76
C ALA A 409 9.76 0.65 13.14
N THR A 410 10.91 1.31 13.29
CA THR A 410 11.52 1.59 14.60
C THR A 410 10.57 2.38 15.50
N GLY A 411 9.66 3.18 14.93
CA GLY A 411 8.63 3.93 15.65
C GLY A 411 9.17 5.09 16.49
N VAL A 412 10.37 5.59 16.17
CA VAL A 412 11.03 6.66 16.93
C VAL A 412 10.66 8.06 16.45
N SER A 413 10.14 8.20 15.23
CA SER A 413 9.66 9.46 14.67
C SER A 413 8.47 10.02 15.46
N LYS A 414 8.41 11.35 15.59
CA LYS A 414 7.41 12.04 16.42
C LYS A 414 6.56 13.03 15.64
N ASP A 415 5.25 13.03 15.87
CA ASP A 415 4.38 14.10 15.37
C ASP A 415 4.57 15.41 16.16
N ALA A 416 3.85 16.47 15.77
CA ALA A 416 3.92 17.77 16.45
C ALA A 416 3.46 17.74 17.91
N ALA A 417 2.70 16.72 18.32
CA ALA A 417 2.23 16.52 19.69
C ALA A 417 3.17 15.61 20.51
N GLY A 418 4.25 15.09 19.91
CA GLY A 418 5.21 14.20 20.56
C GLY A 418 4.78 12.72 20.57
N ASN A 419 3.70 12.35 19.88
CA ASN A 419 3.30 10.95 19.75
C ASN A 419 4.24 10.22 18.79
N ALA A 420 4.50 8.94 19.07
CA ALA A 420 5.23 8.08 18.15
C ALA A 420 4.39 7.75 16.93
N VAL A 421 4.93 7.96 15.74
CA VAL A 421 4.22 7.75 14.47
C VAL A 421 5.14 7.17 13.41
N ILE A 422 4.57 6.55 12.38
CA ILE A 422 5.23 6.47 11.07
C ILE A 422 4.67 7.61 10.23
N LYS A 423 5.52 8.54 9.81
CA LYS A 423 5.10 9.75 9.10
C LYS A 423 4.79 9.45 7.63
N LYS A 424 3.99 10.31 7.01
CA LYS A 424 4.00 10.44 5.54
C LYS A 424 5.41 10.77 5.12
N TRP A 425 5.92 10.13 4.07
CA TRP A 425 7.35 10.23 3.76
C TRP A 425 7.80 11.68 3.45
N TRP A 426 6.91 12.51 2.90
CA TRP A 426 7.21 13.92 2.62
C TRP A 426 7.27 14.80 3.89
N GLU A 427 6.76 14.31 5.02
CA GLU A 427 6.80 14.96 6.35
C GLU A 427 7.98 14.48 7.21
N VAL A 428 8.75 13.51 6.75
CA VAL A 428 9.96 13.03 7.42
C VAL A 428 11.03 14.12 7.40
N SER A 429 11.64 14.39 8.56
CA SER A 429 12.75 15.34 8.72
C SER A 429 14.10 14.63 8.86
N ASP A 430 15.20 15.39 8.76
CA ASP A 430 16.54 14.85 8.96
C ASP A 430 16.73 14.31 10.39
N GLU A 431 16.08 14.90 11.39
CA GLU A 431 16.07 14.40 12.77
C GLU A 431 15.38 13.05 12.90
N ASP A 432 14.27 12.84 12.18
CA ASP A 432 13.60 11.53 12.15
C ASP A 432 14.54 10.48 11.52
N ILE A 433 15.22 10.83 10.41
CA ILE A 433 16.18 9.96 9.72
C ILE A 433 17.32 9.57 10.66
N GLU A 434 17.93 10.54 11.35
CA GLU A 434 19.00 10.28 12.32
C GLU A 434 18.50 9.39 13.47
N ALA A 435 17.30 9.65 14.00
CA ALA A 435 16.71 8.85 15.07
C ALA A 435 16.54 7.39 14.64
N MET A 436 15.96 7.14 13.46
CA MET A 436 15.76 5.78 12.91
C MET A 436 17.09 5.04 12.71
N LEU A 437 18.11 5.71 12.18
CA LEU A 437 19.45 5.14 11.99
C LEU A 437 20.15 4.85 13.32
N SER A 438 19.97 5.71 14.34
CA SER A 438 20.65 5.58 15.62
C SER A 438 20.27 4.29 16.38
N VAL A 439 19.05 3.81 16.18
CA VAL A 439 18.48 2.63 16.84
C VAL A 439 18.51 1.36 15.99
N THR A 440 18.96 1.45 14.75
CA THR A 440 19.14 0.31 13.83
C THR A 440 20.58 -0.19 13.88
N ARG A 441 20.77 -1.49 13.78
CA ARG A 441 22.07 -2.16 13.64
C ARG A 441 22.05 -3.05 12.41
N TRP A 442 23.16 -3.12 11.71
CA TRP A 442 23.31 -3.93 10.51
C TRP A 442 24.12 -5.18 10.84
N CYS A 443 23.42 -6.26 11.19
CA CYS A 443 24.05 -7.48 11.67
C CYS A 443 24.47 -8.36 10.49
N PRO A 444 25.71 -8.90 10.46
CA PRO A 444 26.10 -9.89 9.45
C PRO A 444 25.11 -11.04 9.39
N ALA A 445 24.66 -11.37 8.19
CA ALA A 445 23.65 -12.40 7.96
C ALA A 445 24.13 -13.75 8.50
N ASN A 446 23.17 -14.56 8.97
CA ASN A 446 23.46 -15.92 9.43
C ASN A 446 23.85 -16.81 8.24
N THR A 447 25.14 -17.13 8.12
CA THR A 447 25.75 -17.91 7.03
C THR A 447 25.29 -19.37 6.98
N GLY A 448 24.63 -19.87 8.04
CA GLY A 448 23.93 -21.15 8.02
C GLY A 448 22.72 -21.14 7.08
N TYR A 449 22.08 -19.98 6.91
CA TYR A 449 20.96 -19.76 5.97
C TYR A 449 21.42 -19.01 4.70
N PHE A 450 22.13 -17.90 4.88
CA PHE A 450 22.58 -16.99 3.82
C PHE A 450 24.08 -17.15 3.57
N ARG A 451 24.46 -18.23 2.88
CA ARG A 451 25.88 -18.60 2.67
C ARG A 451 26.70 -17.52 1.98
N GLY A 452 26.06 -16.69 1.14
CA GLY A 452 26.69 -15.56 0.49
C GLY A 452 26.94 -14.34 1.38
N GLY A 453 26.45 -14.32 2.62
CA GLY A 453 26.57 -13.21 3.56
C GLY A 453 25.50 -12.14 3.36
N GLY A 454 25.80 -10.88 3.71
CA GLY A 454 24.86 -9.76 3.71
C GLY A 454 24.62 -9.18 5.11
N PHE A 455 23.69 -8.22 5.23
CA PHE A 455 23.47 -7.48 6.47
C PHE A 455 21.99 -7.25 6.76
N SER A 456 21.50 -7.87 7.83
CA SER A 456 20.13 -7.73 8.32
C SER A 456 19.94 -6.40 9.07
N SER A 457 18.80 -5.73 8.84
CA SER A 457 18.39 -4.50 9.53
C SER A 457 17.79 -4.81 10.90
N GLN A 458 18.63 -4.96 11.92
CA GLN A 458 18.22 -5.25 13.28
C GLN A 458 17.71 -4.00 13.99
N PHE A 459 16.47 -4.06 14.48
CA PHE A 459 15.93 -3.12 15.46
C PHE A 459 14.80 -3.79 16.24
N LYS A 460 14.36 -3.14 17.33
CA LYS A 460 13.07 -3.43 17.97
C LYS A 460 12.18 -2.22 17.84
N THR A 461 10.92 -2.37 17.43
CA THR A 461 9.95 -1.27 17.42
C THR A 461 9.82 -0.70 18.83
N ARG A 462 10.04 0.61 19.00
CA ARG A 462 10.23 1.28 20.30
C ARG A 462 9.02 2.08 20.77
N ALA A 463 7.87 1.85 20.14
CA ALA A 463 6.66 2.61 20.41
C ALA A 463 5.43 1.71 20.38
N GLN A 464 4.46 2.04 21.22
CA GLN A 464 3.09 1.60 21.05
C GLN A 464 2.43 2.51 20.01
N MET A 465 2.06 1.94 18.86
CA MET A 465 1.46 2.65 17.74
C MET A 465 0.24 1.87 17.24
N PRO A 466 -0.86 2.55 16.85
CA PRO A 466 -1.92 1.88 16.12
C PRO A 466 -1.36 1.39 14.78
N VAL A 467 -1.66 0.15 14.43
CA VAL A 467 -1.22 -0.47 13.17
C VAL A 467 -2.31 -1.38 12.63
N THR A 468 -2.27 -1.63 11.32
CA THR A 468 -3.11 -2.60 10.64
C THR A 468 -2.21 -3.64 9.97
N MET A 469 -2.39 -4.91 10.31
CA MET A 469 -1.75 -6.03 9.60
C MET A 469 -2.63 -6.42 8.40
N ILE A 470 -2.02 -6.64 7.24
CA ILE A 470 -2.70 -6.80 5.94
C ILE A 470 -2.11 -8.01 5.21
N ARG A 471 -2.97 -8.84 4.60
CA ARG A 471 -2.55 -9.93 3.71
C ARG A 471 -3.54 -10.19 2.58
N PHE A 472 -3.05 -10.24 1.35
CA PHE A 472 -3.78 -10.85 0.24
C PHE A 472 -3.41 -12.33 0.10
N ASN A 473 -4.38 -13.18 -0.19
CA ASN A 473 -4.16 -14.58 -0.52
C ASN A 473 -4.93 -14.95 -1.79
N LEU A 474 -4.48 -15.97 -2.51
CA LEU A 474 -5.22 -16.59 -3.61
C LEU A 474 -5.76 -17.95 -3.14
N VAL A 475 -7.07 -18.14 -3.23
CA VAL A 475 -7.75 -19.38 -2.82
C VAL A 475 -8.40 -20.00 -4.04
N ASP A 476 -8.05 -21.25 -4.34
CA ASP A 476 -8.62 -21.95 -5.49
C ASP A 476 -10.15 -22.06 -5.37
N GLY A 477 -10.85 -21.85 -6.48
CA GLY A 477 -12.32 -21.77 -6.53
C GLY A 477 -12.95 -20.49 -5.95
N VAL A 478 -12.19 -19.63 -5.26
CA VAL A 478 -12.67 -18.34 -4.71
C VAL A 478 -12.02 -17.15 -5.44
N GLY A 479 -10.73 -17.24 -5.73
CA GLY A 479 -9.93 -16.12 -6.24
C GLY A 479 -9.19 -15.38 -5.11
N PRO A 480 -8.86 -14.09 -5.28
CA PRO A 480 -8.19 -13.32 -4.25
C PRO A 480 -9.10 -13.05 -3.05
N VAL A 481 -8.52 -13.09 -1.85
CA VAL A 481 -9.16 -12.68 -0.60
C VAL A 481 -8.24 -11.72 0.16
N LEU A 482 -8.82 -10.78 0.90
CA LEU A 482 -8.11 -9.87 1.80
C LEU A 482 -8.36 -10.27 3.26
N GLN A 483 -7.30 -10.34 4.05
CA GLN A 483 -7.35 -10.41 5.51
C GLN A 483 -6.72 -9.15 6.10
N LEU A 484 -7.33 -8.63 7.16
CA LEU A 484 -6.77 -7.52 7.92
C LEU A 484 -7.03 -7.65 9.43
N ALA A 485 -6.10 -7.14 10.23
CA ALA A 485 -6.21 -7.10 11.69
C ALA A 485 -5.68 -5.76 12.20
N GLU A 486 -6.58 -4.89 12.65
CA GLU A 486 -6.20 -3.68 13.38
C GLU A 486 -5.75 -4.04 14.79
N GLY A 487 -4.77 -3.30 15.32
CA GLY A 487 -4.22 -3.53 16.64
C GLY A 487 -3.14 -2.52 16.99
N TYR A 488 -2.24 -2.93 17.87
CA TYR A 488 -1.17 -2.07 18.35
C TYR A 488 0.17 -2.80 18.35
N THR A 489 1.23 -2.07 18.04
CA THR A 489 2.57 -2.49 18.48
C THR A 489 2.65 -2.33 20.00
N VAL A 490 3.45 -3.17 20.67
CA VAL A 490 3.64 -3.09 22.13
C VAL A 490 5.13 -3.10 22.50
N ILE A 491 5.46 -2.43 23.60
CA ILE A 491 6.80 -2.45 24.18
C ILE A 491 6.78 -3.44 25.33
N LEU A 492 7.52 -4.54 25.18
CA LEU A 492 7.69 -5.51 26.25
C LEU A 492 8.82 -5.07 27.21
N PRO A 493 8.72 -5.37 28.51
CA PRO A 493 9.85 -5.25 29.43
C PRO A 493 11.09 -5.97 28.89
N ASP A 494 12.28 -5.42 29.10
CA ASP A 494 13.53 -5.98 28.55
C ASP A 494 13.76 -7.44 29.00
N GLU A 495 13.36 -7.81 30.22
CA GLU A 495 13.45 -9.18 30.73
C GLU A 495 12.57 -10.21 29.97
N ILE A 496 11.47 -9.74 29.37
CA ILE A 496 10.62 -10.53 28.47
C ILE A 496 11.24 -10.48 27.08
N HIS A 497 11.42 -9.28 26.52
CA HIS A 497 11.91 -9.09 25.15
C HIS A 497 13.22 -9.85 24.90
N ASP A 498 14.24 -9.64 25.72
CA ASP A 498 15.56 -10.23 25.49
C ASP A 498 15.53 -11.76 25.49
N LYS A 499 14.72 -12.38 26.36
CA LYS A 499 14.59 -13.83 26.42
C LYS A 499 13.86 -14.40 25.21
N LEU A 500 12.84 -13.68 24.71
CA LEU A 500 12.06 -14.11 23.55
C LEU A 500 12.76 -13.82 22.22
N ASP A 501 13.53 -12.74 22.14
CA ASP A 501 14.27 -12.32 20.94
C ASP A 501 15.49 -13.23 20.71
N LYS A 502 16.33 -13.45 21.75
CA LYS A 502 17.53 -14.31 21.67
C LYS A 502 17.25 -15.75 21.30
N ARG A 503 16.05 -16.26 21.55
CA ARG A 503 15.64 -17.63 21.21
C ARG A 503 15.01 -17.77 19.81
N THR A 504 14.73 -16.66 19.13
CA THR A 504 14.08 -16.64 17.82
C THR A 504 15.10 -16.29 16.74
N ASP A 505 15.45 -15.00 16.61
CA ASP A 505 16.58 -14.52 15.83
C ASP A 505 16.89 -13.06 16.25
N PRO A 506 17.95 -12.82 17.05
CA PRO A 506 18.24 -11.48 17.56
C PRO A 506 18.94 -10.57 16.54
N THR A 507 19.20 -11.04 15.31
CA THR A 507 19.81 -10.24 14.24
C THR A 507 18.78 -9.62 13.29
N TRP A 508 17.50 -9.93 13.48
CA TRP A 508 16.40 -9.51 12.62
C TRP A 508 15.53 -8.42 13.28
N PRO A 509 14.72 -7.68 12.50
CA PRO A 509 13.86 -6.63 13.03
C PRO A 509 12.63 -7.20 13.77
N THR A 510 12.47 -6.86 15.04
CA THR A 510 11.37 -7.34 15.89
C THR A 510 10.27 -6.27 16.07
N THR A 511 9.04 -6.66 15.78
CA THR A 511 7.81 -5.94 16.18
C THR A 511 6.91 -6.88 16.99
N TRP A 512 6.49 -6.45 18.19
CA TRP A 512 5.49 -7.18 18.98
C TRP A 512 4.12 -6.60 18.70
N PHE A 513 3.17 -7.42 18.25
CA PHE A 513 1.86 -6.99 17.80
C PHE A 513 0.74 -7.63 18.62
N VAL A 514 -0.23 -6.80 19.02
CA VAL A 514 -1.47 -7.24 19.67
C VAL A 514 -2.65 -6.81 18.78
N PRO A 515 -3.39 -7.75 18.18
CA PRO A 515 -4.61 -7.44 17.44
C PRO A 515 -5.74 -7.05 18.39
N ASN A 516 -6.63 -6.15 17.96
CA ASN A 516 -7.89 -5.90 18.65
C ASN A 516 -8.75 -7.16 18.57
N THR A 517 -9.20 -7.66 19.73
CA THR A 517 -10.09 -8.82 19.85
C THR A 517 -11.55 -8.38 19.94
N ASN A 518 -12.47 -9.25 19.51
CA ASN A 518 -13.92 -9.02 19.57
C ASN A 518 -14.68 -10.36 19.58
N GLU A 519 -16.00 -10.32 19.43
CA GLU A 519 -16.85 -11.52 19.47
C GLU A 519 -16.78 -12.38 18.19
N LYS A 520 -16.16 -11.91 17.11
CA LYS A 520 -16.01 -12.67 15.85
C LYS A 520 -15.02 -13.82 16.05
N CYS A 521 -15.30 -14.98 15.43
CA CYS A 521 -14.55 -16.23 15.65
C CYS A 521 -13.02 -16.07 15.45
N ALA A 522 -12.59 -15.39 14.40
CA ALA A 522 -11.17 -15.18 14.09
C ALA A 522 -10.48 -14.16 15.02
N PHE A 523 -11.23 -13.43 15.85
CA PHE A 523 -10.73 -12.36 16.73
C PHE A 523 -11.14 -12.56 18.19
N LYS A 524 -11.65 -13.73 18.58
CA LYS A 524 -12.04 -14.03 19.97
C LYS A 524 -10.86 -13.93 20.95
N ASP A 525 -9.66 -14.22 20.47
CA ASP A 525 -8.40 -14.12 21.19
C ASP A 525 -7.23 -13.97 20.19
N VAL A 526 -6.05 -13.61 20.71
CA VAL A 526 -4.85 -13.39 19.86
C VAL A 526 -4.40 -14.66 19.16
N TYR A 527 -4.58 -15.82 19.78
CA TYR A 527 -4.30 -17.11 19.15
C TYR A 527 -5.14 -17.31 17.89
N SER A 528 -6.43 -17.01 17.96
CA SER A 528 -7.36 -17.17 16.85
C SER A 528 -7.01 -16.28 15.67
N VAL A 529 -6.47 -15.09 15.93
CA VAL A 529 -5.97 -14.20 14.86
C VAL A 529 -4.81 -14.88 14.12
N MET A 530 -3.81 -15.38 14.83
CA MET A 530 -2.68 -16.07 14.19
C MET A 530 -3.10 -17.37 13.52
N ALA A 531 -3.99 -18.16 14.15
CA ALA A 531 -4.44 -19.45 13.63
C ALA A 531 -5.27 -19.33 12.35
N ASN A 532 -5.93 -18.19 12.13
CA ASN A 532 -6.71 -17.92 10.91
C ASN A 532 -5.95 -17.07 9.87
N TRP A 533 -4.72 -16.65 10.17
CA TRP A 533 -3.90 -15.92 9.20
C TRP A 533 -3.47 -16.84 8.05
N GLY A 534 -3.73 -16.43 6.81
CA GLY A 534 -3.69 -17.30 5.63
C GLY A 534 -2.32 -17.53 5.02
N ALA A 535 -1.26 -16.95 5.59
CA ALA A 535 0.11 -17.07 5.07
C ALA A 535 1.14 -16.94 6.20
N ASN A 536 2.41 -17.22 5.90
CA ASN A 536 3.52 -16.96 6.82
C ASN A 536 3.89 -15.47 6.88
N HIS A 537 3.51 -14.66 5.88
CA HIS A 537 3.81 -13.23 5.83
C HIS A 537 2.61 -12.35 6.15
N GLY A 538 2.89 -11.15 6.64
CA GLY A 538 1.94 -10.03 6.71
C GLY A 538 2.64 -8.71 6.40
N SER A 539 1.86 -7.70 6.02
CA SER A 539 2.30 -6.31 5.93
C SER A 539 1.72 -5.52 7.09
N LEU A 540 2.55 -4.82 7.85
CA LEU A 540 2.11 -3.84 8.85
C LEU A 540 2.13 -2.43 8.26
N THR A 541 1.05 -1.69 8.48
CA THR A 541 0.92 -0.27 8.11
C THR A 541 0.48 0.53 9.32
N TYR A 542 1.05 1.73 9.49
CA TYR A 542 0.68 2.63 10.59
C TYR A 542 -0.76 3.13 10.48
N GLY A 543 -1.43 3.22 11.62
CA GLY A 543 -2.84 3.60 11.75
C GLY A 543 -3.81 2.42 11.69
N HIS A 544 -5.04 2.69 12.13
CA HIS A 544 -6.20 1.81 11.94
C HIS A 544 -6.88 2.20 10.63
N ILE A 545 -6.51 1.48 9.56
CA ILE A 545 -6.91 1.78 8.18
C ILE A 545 -7.83 0.71 7.58
N GLY A 546 -8.36 -0.19 8.41
CA GLY A 546 -9.20 -1.31 7.99
C GLY A 546 -10.45 -0.86 7.23
N ARG A 547 -11.06 0.26 7.64
CA ARG A 547 -12.21 0.86 6.93
C ARG A 547 -11.89 1.31 5.50
N ASP A 548 -10.69 1.84 5.29
CA ASP A 548 -10.18 2.25 3.98
C ASP A 548 -9.82 1.01 3.15
N LEU A 549 -9.25 -0.03 3.76
CA LEU A 549 -8.93 -1.29 3.10
C LEU A 549 -10.18 -2.07 2.64
N ILE A 550 -11.25 -2.09 3.44
CA ILE A 550 -12.53 -2.69 3.05
C ILE A 550 -13.12 -1.96 1.83
N THR A 551 -13.06 -0.62 1.84
CA THR A 551 -13.50 0.22 0.72
C THR A 551 -12.65 -0.08 -0.53
N PHE A 552 -11.32 -0.09 -0.39
CA PHE A 552 -10.36 -0.42 -1.45
C PHE A 552 -10.61 -1.82 -2.04
N ALA A 553 -10.80 -2.84 -1.21
CA ALA A 553 -11.06 -4.20 -1.65
C ALA A 553 -12.38 -4.32 -2.42
N SER A 554 -13.43 -3.63 -1.98
CA SER A 554 -14.72 -3.62 -2.69
C SER A 554 -14.64 -2.96 -4.08
N ILE A 555 -13.79 -1.95 -4.25
CA ILE A 555 -13.49 -1.37 -5.57
C ILE A 555 -12.84 -2.41 -6.47
N LEU A 556 -11.91 -3.21 -5.95
CA LEU A 556 -11.23 -4.26 -6.72
C LEU A 556 -12.06 -5.54 -6.85
N ARG A 557 -13.21 -5.62 -6.15
CA ARG A 557 -14.05 -6.82 -6.04
C ARG A 557 -13.31 -7.99 -5.40
N ILE A 558 -12.48 -7.70 -4.41
CA ILE A 558 -11.78 -8.69 -3.58
C ILE A 558 -12.58 -8.84 -2.27
N PRO A 559 -13.11 -10.02 -1.95
CA PRO A 559 -13.81 -10.25 -0.68
C PRO A 559 -12.84 -10.16 0.51
N VAL A 560 -13.34 -9.62 1.62
CA VAL A 560 -12.61 -9.54 2.89
C VAL A 560 -12.97 -10.76 3.75
N SER A 561 -12.07 -11.72 3.85
CA SER A 561 -12.30 -13.00 4.52
C SER A 561 -12.08 -12.97 6.03
N MET A 562 -11.43 -11.92 6.54
CA MET A 562 -11.14 -11.74 7.97
C MET A 562 -10.89 -10.25 8.26
N HIS A 563 -11.70 -9.65 9.16
CA HIS A 563 -11.48 -8.29 9.68
C HIS A 563 -12.07 -8.09 11.08
N ASN A 564 -11.46 -7.20 11.87
CA ASN A 564 -11.97 -6.75 13.17
C ASN A 564 -12.57 -5.33 13.17
N VAL A 565 -12.68 -4.70 12.00
CA VAL A 565 -13.35 -3.41 11.82
C VAL A 565 -14.83 -3.52 12.21
N PRO A 566 -15.38 -2.55 12.96
CA PRO A 566 -16.81 -2.48 13.28
C PRO A 566 -17.69 -2.46 12.02
N ASP A 567 -18.88 -3.06 12.12
CA ASP A 567 -19.76 -3.18 10.96
C ASP A 567 -20.30 -1.82 10.49
N GLU A 568 -20.47 -0.84 11.39
CA GLU A 568 -20.84 0.54 11.06
C GLU A 568 -19.78 1.29 10.24
N ASP A 569 -18.53 0.82 10.26
CA ASP A 569 -17.43 1.39 9.48
C ASP A 569 -17.26 0.71 8.12
N VAL A 570 -18.04 -0.32 7.79
CA VAL A 570 -18.00 -0.96 6.47
C VAL A 570 -18.65 -0.05 5.42
N TYR A 571 -17.83 0.46 4.49
CA TYR A 571 -18.29 1.28 3.38
C TYR A 571 -17.94 0.62 2.04
N ARG A 572 -18.97 0.25 1.27
CA ARG A 572 -18.86 -0.47 -0.01
C ARG A 572 -19.83 0.15 -1.03
N PRO A 573 -19.73 -0.17 -2.34
CA PRO A 573 -20.71 0.29 -3.30
C PRO A 573 -22.13 -0.10 -2.87
N HIS A 574 -23.09 0.79 -3.08
CA HIS A 574 -24.48 0.65 -2.60
C HIS A 574 -25.11 -0.69 -2.98
N ALA A 575 -24.74 -1.23 -4.16
CA ALA A 575 -25.27 -2.49 -4.65
C ALA A 575 -24.93 -3.71 -3.76
N TRP A 576 -23.92 -3.66 -2.89
CA TRP A 576 -23.61 -4.74 -1.94
C TRP A 576 -24.80 -5.04 -1.01
N ALA A 577 -25.58 -4.01 -0.63
CA ALA A 577 -26.76 -4.20 0.22
C ALA A 577 -27.84 -5.07 -0.44
N ALA A 578 -27.91 -5.10 -1.79
CA ALA A 578 -28.83 -5.96 -2.53
C ALA A 578 -28.45 -7.44 -2.46
N PHE A 579 -27.21 -7.76 -2.05
CA PHE A 579 -26.76 -9.12 -1.78
C PHE A 579 -27.02 -9.56 -0.33
N GLY A 580 -27.55 -8.68 0.52
CA GLY A 580 -27.95 -8.97 1.90
C GLY A 580 -27.35 -7.97 2.90
N THR A 581 -28.11 -7.67 3.95
CA THR A 581 -27.72 -6.69 4.99
C THR A 581 -27.51 -7.31 6.37
N GLY A 582 -28.03 -8.52 6.62
CA GLY A 582 -27.87 -9.20 7.92
C GLY A 582 -26.56 -9.97 8.10
N ASN A 583 -25.86 -10.28 6.99
CA ASN A 583 -24.54 -10.91 7.02
C ASN A 583 -23.66 -10.26 5.93
N LEU A 584 -22.87 -9.26 6.36
CA LEU A 584 -22.06 -8.42 5.48
C LEU A 584 -20.91 -9.18 4.83
N GLU A 585 -20.37 -10.21 5.48
CA GLU A 585 -19.33 -11.08 4.92
C GLU A 585 -19.90 -11.87 3.74
N SER A 586 -21.02 -12.56 3.95
CA SER A 586 -21.67 -13.36 2.91
C SER A 586 -22.16 -12.51 1.72
N ALA A 587 -22.63 -11.28 1.99
CA ALA A 587 -22.99 -10.32 0.95
C ALA A 587 -21.76 -9.88 0.12
N ASP A 588 -20.60 -9.70 0.77
CA ASP A 588 -19.34 -9.36 0.09
C ASP A 588 -18.92 -10.43 -0.91
N TYR A 589 -18.86 -11.70 -0.47
CA TYR A 589 -18.53 -12.82 -1.34
C TYR A 589 -19.46 -12.93 -2.54
N ARG A 590 -20.79 -12.79 -2.33
CA ARG A 590 -21.76 -12.84 -3.44
C ARG A 590 -21.59 -11.68 -4.40
N ALA A 591 -21.39 -10.46 -3.91
CA ALA A 591 -21.19 -9.29 -4.74
C ALA A 591 -19.89 -9.38 -5.55
N CYS A 592 -18.77 -9.74 -4.90
CA CYS A 592 -17.49 -9.96 -5.56
C CYS A 592 -17.58 -11.02 -6.66
N ALA A 593 -18.23 -12.16 -6.39
CA ALA A 593 -18.45 -13.20 -7.39
C ALA A 593 -19.33 -12.75 -8.56
N ALA A 594 -20.40 -11.99 -8.28
CA ALA A 594 -21.33 -11.52 -9.31
C ALA A 594 -20.72 -10.45 -10.23
N TYR A 595 -19.95 -9.51 -9.67
CA TYR A 595 -19.33 -8.43 -10.44
C TYR A 595 -18.02 -8.85 -11.09
N GLY A 596 -17.26 -9.75 -10.45
CA GLY A 596 -15.96 -10.21 -10.91
C GLY A 596 -14.88 -9.12 -10.84
N PRO A 597 -13.67 -9.41 -11.35
CA PRO A 597 -12.54 -8.50 -11.30
C PRO A 597 -12.78 -7.16 -12.03
N MET A 598 -12.09 -6.11 -11.58
CA MET A 598 -12.23 -4.74 -12.10
C MET A 598 -11.84 -4.59 -13.59
N TYR A 599 -10.75 -5.23 -14.01
CA TYR A 599 -10.13 -5.05 -15.33
C TYR A 599 -10.27 -6.34 -16.14
N ARG A 600 -11.48 -6.64 -16.60
CA ARG A 600 -11.81 -7.84 -17.36
C ARG A 600 -11.86 -7.60 -18.86
#